data_AF-A0A3D4A0L6-F1
#
_entry.id   AF-A0A3D4A0L6-F1
#
_cell.length_a   1.000
_cell.length_b   1.000
_cell.length_c   1.000
_cell.angle_alpha   90.00
_cell.angle_beta   90.00
_cell.angle_gamma   90.00
#
_symmetry.space_group_name_H-M   'P 1'
#
loop_
_entity.id
_entity.type
_entity.pdbx_description
1 polymer ?
#
loop_
_entity_poly.entity_id
_entity_poly.type
_entity_poly.pdbx_seq_one_letter_code
_entity_poly.pdbx_strand_id
1 'polypeptide(L)'
;SVRIEHPALAHFVYSFVMISLFWGVLNLLPIYPLDGGQISRELFLLSGARDAVGKSMMFSIAVAIIGAMYWFKQDVTFNGLLFLMLAMSNYQMLNAYKGRRF
;
A
#
# COMPACT_ATOMS: atom_id res chain seq x y z
N SER A 1 -5.55 26.51 -23.83
CA SER A 1 -6.37 25.31 -23.60
C SER A 1 -5.94 24.25 -24.60
N VAL A 2 -5.36 23.14 -24.15
CA VAL A 2 -4.96 22.05 -25.06
C VAL A 2 -6.25 21.42 -25.59
N ARG A 3 -6.66 21.77 -26.81
CA ARG A 3 -7.78 21.11 -27.48
C ARG A 3 -7.24 19.81 -28.03
N ILE A 4 -7.67 18.70 -27.44
CA ILE A 4 -7.36 17.39 -27.98
C ILE A 4 -8.32 17.17 -29.15
N GLU A 5 -7.83 17.38 -30.37
CA GLU A 5 -8.64 17.33 -31.59
C GLU A 5 -9.07 15.90 -31.96
N HIS A 6 -8.29 14.90 -31.55
CA HIS A 6 -8.58 13.50 -31.84
C HIS A 6 -9.32 12.84 -30.65
N PRO A 7 -10.58 12.42 -30.80
CA PRO A 7 -11.38 11.90 -29.69
C PRO A 7 -10.74 10.67 -29.02
N ALA A 8 -10.02 9.83 -29.77
CA ALA A 8 -9.29 8.70 -29.20
C ALA A 8 -8.14 9.13 -28.25
N LEU A 9 -7.43 10.22 -28.57
CA LEU A 9 -6.34 10.73 -27.71
C LEU A 9 -6.90 11.27 -26.40
N ALA A 10 -8.07 11.91 -26.43
CA ALA A 10 -8.72 12.43 -25.23
C ALA A 10 -9.14 11.30 -24.28
N HIS A 11 -9.74 10.24 -24.83
CA HIS A 11 -10.12 9.05 -24.05
C HIS A 11 -8.90 8.33 -23.48
N PHE A 12 -7.81 8.24 -24.26
CA PHE A 12 -6.56 7.65 -23.79
C PHE A 12 -5.95 8.45 -22.64
N VAL A 13 -5.78 9.76 -22.80
CA VAL A 13 -5.20 10.63 -21.75
C VAL A 13 -6.06 10.59 -20.48
N TYR A 14 -7.38 10.69 -20.62
CA TYR A 14 -8.28 10.61 -19.48
C TYR A 14 -8.16 9.27 -18.75
N SER A 15 -8.23 8.16 -19.48
CA SER A 15 -8.10 6.81 -18.90
C SER A 15 -6.74 6.61 -18.23
N PHE A 16 -5.67 7.05 -18.89
CA PHE A 16 -4.31 6.96 -18.37
C PHE A 16 -4.16 7.72 -17.05
N VAL A 17 -4.61 8.99 -17.01
CA VAL A 17 -4.57 9.80 -15.79
C VAL A 17 -5.39 9.15 -14.67
N MET A 18 -6.59 8.66 -14.96
CA MET A 18 -7.42 8.00 -13.95
C MET A 18 -6.76 6.74 -13.37
N ILE A 19 -6.17 5.90 -14.23
CA ILE A 19 -5.47 4.68 -13.81
C ILE A 19 -4.21 5.04 -13.01
N SER A 20 -3.41 6.02 -13.46
CA SER A 20 -2.22 6.47 -12.73
C SER A 20 -2.56 7.05 -11.36
N LEU A 21 -3.65 7.82 -11.25
CA LEU A 21 -4.13 8.33 -9.96
C LEU A 21 -4.58 7.19 -9.04
N PHE A 22 -5.30 6.20 -9.56
CA PHE A 22 -5.70 5.02 -8.80
C PHE A 22 -4.48 4.27 -8.23
N TRP A 23 -3.46 3.99 -9.06
CA TRP A 23 -2.22 3.37 -8.60
C TRP A 23 -1.45 4.25 -7.62
N GLY A 24 -1.45 5.57 -7.82
CA GLY A 24 -0.86 6.53 -6.89
C GLY A 24 -1.50 6.46 -5.50
N VAL A 25 -2.83 6.42 -5.43
CA VAL A 25 -3.56 6.27 -4.16
C VAL A 25 -3.27 4.93 -3.51
N LEU A 26 -3.24 3.84 -4.28
CA LEU A 26 -2.88 2.51 -3.75
C LEU A 26 -1.46 2.51 -3.17
N ASN A 27 -0.49 3.16 -3.83
CA ASN A 27 0.89 3.26 -3.33
C ASN A 27 1.02 4.12 -2.07
N LEU A 28 0.08 5.03 -1.83
CA LEU A 28 0.04 5.83 -0.60
C LEU A 28 -0.62 5.12 0.59
N LEU A 29 -1.09 3.88 0.41
CA LEU A 29 -1.59 3.10 1.53
C LEU A 29 -0.45 2.81 2.53
N PRO A 30 -0.74 2.82 3.84
CA PRO A 30 0.27 2.63 4.88
C PRO A 30 0.72 1.15 5.04
N ILE A 31 1.06 0.50 3.93
CA ILE A 31 1.48 -0.89 3.82
C ILE A 31 2.90 -0.91 3.26
N TYR A 32 3.90 -1.36 4.02
CA TYR A 32 5.25 -1.55 3.46
C TYR A 32 5.25 -2.70 2.44
N PRO A 33 5.95 -2.65 1.30
CA PRO A 33 6.95 -1.65 0.89
C PRO A 33 6.39 -0.46 0.08
N LEU A 34 5.07 -0.29 0.01
CA LEU A 34 4.46 0.84 -0.70
C LEU A 34 4.94 2.18 -0.08
N ASP A 35 4.90 3.24 -0.88
CA ASP A 35 5.38 4.57 -0.47
C ASP A 35 4.73 5.06 0.83
N GLY A 36 3.41 4.85 0.97
CA GLY A 36 2.68 5.17 2.20
C GLY A 36 3.13 4.37 3.42
N GLY A 37 3.59 3.14 3.23
CA GLY A 37 4.18 2.31 4.27
C GLY A 37 5.55 2.83 4.74
N GLN A 38 6.37 3.32 3.81
CA GLN A 38 7.64 3.97 4.12
C GLN A 38 7.42 5.28 4.87
N ILE A 39 6.49 6.11 4.40
CA ILE A 39 6.08 7.35 5.08
C ILE A 39 5.59 7.04 6.50
N SER A 40 4.70 6.04 6.63
CA SER A 40 4.18 5.64 7.95
C SER A 40 5.29 5.20 8.89
N ARG A 41 6.25 4.41 8.40
CA ARG A 41 7.42 4.00 9.19
C ARG A 41 8.24 5.20 9.68
N GLU A 42 8.48 6.19 8.83
CA GLU A 42 9.19 7.40 9.25
C GLU A 42 8.39 8.21 10.27
N LEU A 43 7.06 8.31 10.13
CA LEU A 43 6.21 8.93 11.13
C LEU A 43 6.30 8.22 12.49
N PHE A 44 6.33 6.88 12.50
CA PHE A 44 6.55 6.11 13.72
C PHE A 44 7.94 6.37 14.32
N LEU A 45 8.99 6.49 13.50
CA LEU A 45 10.34 6.80 13.96
C LEU A 45 10.42 8.21 14.57
N LEU A 46 9.83 9.20 13.89
CA LEU A 46 9.76 10.59 14.36
C LEU A 46 8.95 10.75 15.64
N SER A 47 7.93 9.90 15.86
CA SER A 47 7.14 9.92 17.10
C SER A 47 7.92 9.53 18.37
N GLY A 48 9.15 9.00 18.22
CA GLY A 48 9.95 8.52 19.35
C GLY A 48 9.40 7.25 19.99
N ALA A 49 8.46 6.56 19.35
CA ALA A 49 7.85 5.35 19.89
C ALA A 49 8.92 4.26 20.11
N ARG A 50 8.93 3.66 21.30
CA ARG A 50 9.71 2.44 21.55
C ARG A 50 9.27 1.38 20.55
N ASP A 51 10.25 0.80 19.86
CA ASP A 51 10.07 -0.17 18.78
C ASP A 51 9.24 0.34 17.59
N ALA A 52 9.44 1.60 17.19
CA ALA A 52 8.79 2.26 16.06
C ALA A 52 8.71 1.39 14.79
N VAL A 53 9.82 0.73 14.43
CA VAL A 53 9.88 -0.14 13.23
C VAL A 53 8.97 -1.37 13.37
N GLY A 54 8.95 -2.01 14.53
CA GLY A 54 8.07 -3.16 14.78
C GLY A 54 6.60 -2.75 14.75
N LYS A 55 6.27 -1.60 15.35
CA LYS A 55 4.91 -1.03 15.35
C LYS A 55 4.45 -0.61 13.96
N SER A 56 5.32 0.01 13.16
CA SER A 56 4.97 0.38 11.78
C SER A 56 4.68 -0.85 10.92
N MET A 57 5.44 -1.94 11.09
CA MET A 57 5.16 -3.21 10.40
C MET A 57 3.83 -3.82 10.85
N MET A 58 3.54 -3.83 12.16
CA MET A 58 2.24 -4.29 12.67
C MET A 58 1.08 -3.47 12.09
N PHE A 59 1.25 -2.15 11.99
CA PHE A 59 0.29 -1.26 11.37
C PHE A 59 0.08 -1.60 9.89
N SER A 60 1.16 -1.80 9.13
CA SER A 60 1.09 -2.24 7.74
C SER A 60 0.38 -3.59 7.55
N ILE A 61 0.60 -4.56 8.44
CA ILE A 61 -0.11 -5.85 8.43
C ILE A 61 -1.62 -5.63 8.63
N ALA A 62 -2.01 -4.83 9.62
CA ALA A 62 -3.42 -4.57 9.90
C ALA A 62 -4.12 -3.92 8.70
N VAL A 63 -3.50 -2.92 8.09
CA VAL A 63 -4.04 -2.22 6.91
C VAL A 63 -4.13 -3.17 5.71
N ALA A 64 -3.12 -4.01 5.49
CA ALA A 64 -3.11 -4.99 4.41
C ALA A 64 -4.21 -6.05 4.59
N ILE A 65 -4.45 -6.54 5.80
CA ILE A 65 -5.55 -7.48 6.09
C ILE A 65 -6.91 -6.83 5.83
N ILE A 66 -7.12 -5.60 6.29
CA ILE A 66 -8.37 -4.85 6.03
C ILE A 66 -8.58 -4.68 4.53
N GLY A 67 -7.54 -4.32 3.78
CA GLY A 67 -7.58 -4.21 2.32
C GLY A 67 -7.90 -5.56 1.63
N ALA A 68 -7.30 -6.66 2.10
CA ALA A 68 -7.60 -7.99 1.58
C ALA A 68 -9.08 -8.35 1.78
N MET A 69 -9.61 -8.13 2.99
CA MET A 69 -11.02 -8.36 3.30
C MET A 69 -11.95 -7.50 2.44
N TYR A 70 -11.58 -6.24 2.19
CA TYR A 70 -12.34 -5.35 1.32
C TYR A 70 -12.41 -5.91 -0.11
N TRP A 71 -11.27 -6.31 -0.69
CA TRP A 71 -11.23 -6.83 -2.06
C TRP A 71 -11.93 -8.19 -2.21
N PHE A 72 -11.84 -9.07 -1.21
CA PHE A 72 -12.59 -10.33 -1.23
C PHE A 72 -14.11 -10.10 -1.19
N LYS A 73 -14.60 -9.06 -0.50
CA LYS A 73 -16.03 -8.70 -0.53
C LYS A 73 -16.52 -8.19 -1.89
N GLN A 74 -15.60 -7.75 -2.75
CA GLN A 74 -15.92 -7.28 -4.11
C GLN A 74 -15.71 -8.37 -5.16
N ASP A 75 -15.49 -9.62 -4.74
CA ASP A 75 -15.14 -10.76 -5.62
C ASP A 75 -13.88 -10.55 -6.48
N VAL A 76 -13.04 -9.57 -6.13
CA VAL A 76 -11.76 -9.30 -6.79
C VAL A 76 -10.67 -10.13 -6.10
N THR A 77 -10.74 -11.45 -6.30
CA THR A 77 -9.87 -12.42 -5.61
C THR A 77 -8.39 -12.11 -5.78
N PHE A 78 -7.96 -11.71 -6.99
CA PHE A 78 -6.56 -11.36 -7.25
C PHE A 78 -6.06 -10.23 -6.34
N ASN A 79 -6.81 -9.14 -6.21
CA ASN A 79 -6.43 -8.02 -5.34
C ASN A 79 -6.47 -8.44 -3.86
N GLY A 80 -7.44 -9.25 -3.47
CA GLY A 80 -7.51 -9.79 -2.10
C GLY A 80 -6.26 -10.61 -1.75
N LEU A 81 -5.84 -11.51 -2.64
CA LEU A 81 -4.63 -12.32 -2.49
C LEU A 81 -3.36 -11.45 -2.50
N LEU A 82 -3.30 -10.43 -3.35
CA LEU A 82 -2.17 -9.48 -3.38
C LEU A 82 -2.01 -8.76 -2.04
N PHE A 83 -3.10 -8.26 -1.46
CA PHE A 83 -3.06 -7.62 -0.16
C PHE A 83 -2.71 -8.59 0.97
N LEU A 84 -3.20 -9.84 0.90
CA LEU A 84 -2.83 -10.88 1.85
C LEU A 84 -1.33 -11.22 1.76
N MET A 85 -0.78 -11.27 0.54
CA MET A 85 0.66 -11.47 0.32
C MET A 85 1.48 -10.32 0.91
N LEU A 86 1.03 -9.06 0.78
CA LEU A 86 1.66 -7.91 1.44
C LEU A 86 1.63 -8.05 2.97
N ALA A 87 0.50 -8.48 3.54
CA ALA A 87 0.40 -8.73 4.98
C ALA A 87 1.40 -9.81 5.44
N MET A 88 1.48 -10.92 4.71
CA MET A 88 2.42 -12.01 5.00
C MET A 88 3.88 -11.58 4.87
N SER A 89 4.23 -10.78 3.86
CA SER A 89 5.58 -10.23 3.69
C SER A 89 5.98 -9.35 4.88
N ASN A 90 5.09 -8.46 5.33
CA ASN A 90 5.33 -7.65 6.53
C ASN A 90 5.47 -8.48 7.80
N TYR A 91 4.66 -9.53 7.94
CA TYR A 91 4.75 -10.45 9.08
C TYR A 91 6.10 -11.17 9.13
N GLN A 92 6.59 -11.66 8.00
CA GLN A 92 7.93 -12.27 7.90
C GLN A 92 9.03 -11.28 8.27
N MET A 93 8.93 -10.03 7.77
CA MET A 93 9.89 -8.98 8.07
C MET A 93 9.88 -8.60 9.57
N LEU A 94 8.71 -8.53 10.19
CA LEU A 94 8.57 -8.28 11.63
C LEU A 94 9.20 -9.40 12.46
N ASN A 95 8.99 -10.66 12.09
CA ASN A 95 9.60 -11.80 12.78
C ASN A 95 11.12 -11.79 12.64
N ALA A 96 11.64 -11.52 11.44
CA ALA A 96 13.07 -11.38 11.21
C ALA A 96 13.68 -10.23 12.01
N TYR A 97 12.97 -9.10 12.13
CA TYR A 97 13.39 -7.96 12.94
C TYR A 97 13.39 -8.29 14.45
N LYS A 98 12.36 -8.96 14.97
CA LYS A 98 12.31 -9.40 16.37
C LYS A 98 13.43 -10.39 16.71
N GLY A 99 13.72 -11.34 15.81
CA GLY A 99 14.78 -12.32 16.00
C GLY A 99 16.19 -11.73 16.09
N ARG A 100 16.42 -10.50 15.62
CA ARG A 100 17.69 -9.77 15.72
C ARG A 100 17.86 -8.98 17.03
N ARG A 101 16.79 -8.83 17.83
CA ARG A 101 16.82 -8.09 19.11
C ARG A 101 17.13 -8.97 20.32
N PHE A 102 17.18 -10.29 20.13
CA PHE A 102 17.56 -11.29 21.14
C PHE A 102 18.93 -11.87 20.76
#